data_AF-A0A7S2EI22-F1
#
_entry.id   AF-A0A7S2EI22-F1
#
_cell.length_a   1.000
_cell.length_b   1.000
_cell.length_c   1.000
_cell.angle_alpha   90.00
_cell.angle_beta   90.00
_cell.angle_gamma   90.00
#
_symmetry.space_group_name_H-M   'P 1'
#
loop_
_entity.id
_entity.type
_entity.pdbx_description
1 polymer ?
#
loop_
_entity_poly.entity_id
_entity_poly.type
_entity_poly.pdbx_seq_one_letter_code
_entity_poly.pdbx_strand_id
1 'polypeptide(L)'
;PMWSKLFNDTLCRWTCAPVLLSIPIISIFLRNIGYIPAKSSSIVETLTKKEQNVGIILDGIAGMFQQSSKEEKAYLKKRLGIIKIALRSGAPIVPVYGFGHTDMYTVVVDPLGILEKLSHMLGASLTPFFGRWMWFLGPPRRTPISVVFGEPIVCPKVEEPTKEMIVEYHQKMLDAYENLFETHKEAYGWKDKKLRFV
;
A
#
# COMPACT_ATOMS: atom_id res chain seq x y z
N PRO A 1 -12.30 -5.66 6.70
CA PRO A 1 -11.33 -4.66 7.22
C PRO A 1 -11.88 -3.74 8.32
N MET A 2 -12.68 -4.27 9.26
CA MET A 2 -12.82 -3.61 10.58
C MET A 2 -12.36 -4.54 11.69
N TRP A 3 -12.55 -5.85 11.53
CA TRP A 3 -11.79 -6.93 12.16
C TRP A 3 -11.90 -8.07 11.15
N SER A 4 -10.88 -8.53 10.41
CA SER A 4 -11.09 -9.51 9.30
C SER A 4 -11.32 -10.95 9.75
N LYS A 5 -11.72 -11.14 11.00
CA LYS A 5 -13.13 -11.38 11.38
C LYS A 5 -13.18 -11.60 12.90
N LEU A 6 -12.59 -10.69 13.68
CA LEU A 6 -12.23 -10.82 15.12
C LEU A 6 -11.41 -12.07 15.52
N PHE A 7 -11.48 -13.21 14.82
CA PHE A 7 -10.71 -14.44 15.04
C PHE A 7 -10.38 -15.24 13.74
N ASN A 8 -10.49 -14.60 12.56
CA ASN A 8 -10.15 -15.07 11.20
C ASN A 8 -11.24 -15.85 10.40
N ASP A 9 -11.53 -15.33 9.20
CA ASP A 9 -11.70 -16.07 7.93
C ASP A 9 -11.40 -15.06 6.80
N THR A 10 -10.11 -14.72 6.68
CA THR A 10 -9.58 -13.57 5.95
C THR A 10 -9.64 -13.75 4.45
N LEU A 11 -10.35 -12.84 3.77
CA LEU A 11 -10.35 -12.68 2.32
C LEU A 11 -8.95 -12.42 1.72
N CYS A 12 -8.02 -11.88 2.53
CA CYS A 12 -6.70 -11.45 2.10
C CYS A 12 -5.74 -11.35 3.29
N ARG A 13 -4.46 -11.72 3.09
CA ARG A 13 -3.36 -11.53 4.03
C ARG A 13 -2.66 -10.21 3.77
N TRP A 14 -2.62 -9.31 4.75
CA TRP A 14 -1.97 -8.00 4.59
C TRP A 14 -0.48 -8.09 4.90
N THR A 15 0.34 -7.31 4.20
CA THR A 15 1.79 -7.26 4.48
C THR A 15 2.13 -6.11 5.42
N CYS A 16 3.06 -6.33 6.35
CA CYS A 16 3.65 -5.27 7.18
C CYS A 16 5.18 -5.37 7.24
N ALA A 17 5.81 -4.30 7.71
CA ALA A 17 7.25 -4.27 7.93
C ALA A 17 7.67 -5.38 8.93
N PRO A 18 8.69 -6.20 8.61
CA PRO A 18 9.11 -7.31 9.47
C PRO A 18 9.44 -6.92 10.90
N VAL A 19 9.97 -5.70 11.12
CA VAL A 19 10.29 -5.17 12.45
C VAL A 19 9.05 -5.08 13.36
N LEU A 20 7.87 -4.78 12.82
CA LEU A 20 6.63 -4.72 13.60
C LEU A 20 6.22 -6.11 14.13
N LEU A 21 6.58 -7.17 13.40
CA LEU A 21 6.32 -8.55 13.81
C LEU A 21 7.34 -9.09 14.81
N SER A 22 8.35 -8.31 15.16
CA SER A 22 9.32 -8.64 16.23
C SER A 22 8.94 -8.03 17.58
N ILE A 23 7.99 -7.09 17.63
CA ILE A 23 7.56 -6.43 18.87
C ILE A 23 6.45 -7.28 19.51
N PRO A 24 6.60 -7.82 20.75
CA PRO A 24 5.74 -8.89 21.27
C PRO A 24 4.22 -8.62 21.19
N ILE A 25 3.75 -7.50 21.72
CA ILE A 25 2.31 -7.15 21.76
C ILE A 25 1.77 -6.83 20.36
N ILE A 26 2.52 -6.05 19.59
CA ILE A 26 2.15 -5.65 18.22
C ILE A 26 2.12 -6.88 17.31
N SER A 27 3.09 -7.78 17.46
CA SER A 27 3.21 -9.01 16.66
C SER A 27 2.03 -9.94 16.89
N ILE A 28 1.64 -10.17 18.16
CA ILE A 28 0.47 -11.00 18.49
C ILE A 28 -0.77 -10.41 17.83
N PHE A 29 -0.99 -9.10 18.00
CA PHE A 29 -2.14 -8.41 17.41
C PHE A 29 -2.15 -8.52 15.88
N LEU A 30 -1.06 -8.14 15.21
CA LEU A 30 -0.95 -8.14 13.75
C LEU A 30 -1.13 -9.54 13.15
N ARG A 31 -0.51 -10.57 13.76
CA ARG A 31 -0.65 -11.96 13.29
C ARG A 31 -2.08 -12.46 13.46
N ASN A 32 -2.74 -12.14 14.57
CA ASN A 32 -4.13 -12.54 14.81
C ASN A 32 -5.10 -11.94 13.80
N ILE A 33 -4.85 -10.71 13.32
CA ILE A 33 -5.65 -10.09 12.26
C ILE A 33 -5.19 -10.48 10.83
N GLY A 34 -4.18 -11.35 10.72
CA GLY A 34 -3.78 -11.98 9.46
C GLY A 34 -2.66 -11.28 8.69
N TYR A 35 -1.84 -10.45 9.36
CA TYR A 35 -0.66 -9.86 8.73
C TYR A 35 0.49 -10.86 8.58
N ILE A 36 1.18 -10.75 7.45
CA ILE A 36 2.42 -11.47 7.13
C ILE A 36 3.58 -10.48 6.91
N PRO A 37 4.84 -10.94 7.02
CA PRO A 37 5.99 -10.09 6.69
C PRO A 37 5.96 -9.66 5.22
N ALA A 38 6.29 -8.40 4.94
CA ALA A 38 6.50 -7.87 3.59
C ALA A 38 7.83 -8.38 2.97
N LYS A 39 8.01 -9.70 2.94
CA LYS A 39 9.14 -10.40 2.32
C LYS A 39 8.65 -11.17 1.10
N SER A 40 9.40 -11.14 0.00
CA SER A 40 9.03 -11.83 -1.24
C SER A 40 8.74 -13.32 -1.03
N SER A 41 9.54 -14.00 -0.20
CA SER A 41 9.33 -15.42 0.13
C SER A 41 8.00 -15.67 0.84
N SER A 42 7.63 -14.85 1.82
CA SER A 42 6.36 -14.97 2.55
C SER A 42 5.15 -14.70 1.66
N ILE A 43 5.28 -13.72 0.75
CA ILE A 43 4.23 -13.41 -0.23
C ILE A 43 4.06 -14.58 -1.21
N VAL A 44 5.15 -15.06 -1.81
CA VAL A 44 5.11 -16.21 -2.73
C VAL A 44 4.56 -17.46 -2.06
N GLU A 45 4.98 -17.78 -0.83
CA GLU A 45 4.45 -18.92 -0.08
C GLU A 45 2.93 -18.80 0.14
N THR A 46 2.45 -17.59 0.47
CA THR A 46 1.03 -17.34 0.70
C THR A 46 0.21 -17.48 -0.58
N LEU A 47 0.72 -16.96 -1.70
CA LEU A 47 0.07 -17.05 -3.01
C LEU A 47 0.06 -18.49 -3.55
N THR A 48 1.16 -19.22 -3.40
CA THR A 48 1.36 -20.50 -4.11
C THR A 48 1.05 -21.74 -3.27
N LYS A 49 1.39 -21.75 -1.97
CA LYS A 49 1.20 -22.93 -1.11
C LYS A 49 -0.09 -22.86 -0.29
N LYS A 50 -0.50 -21.65 0.09
CA LYS A 50 -1.70 -21.41 0.91
C LYS A 50 -2.90 -20.99 0.07
N GLU A 51 -2.69 -20.72 -1.22
CA GLU A 51 -3.71 -20.28 -2.18
C GLU A 51 -4.56 -19.12 -1.64
N GLN A 52 -3.90 -18.16 -0.98
CA GLN A 52 -4.53 -17.02 -0.34
C GLN A 52 -4.15 -15.71 -1.03
N ASN A 53 -5.11 -14.78 -1.11
CA ASN A 53 -4.87 -13.44 -1.63
C ASN A 53 -3.92 -12.66 -0.70
N VAL A 54 -3.11 -11.77 -1.28
CA VAL A 54 -2.17 -10.91 -0.54
C VAL A 54 -2.43 -9.44 -0.85
N GLY A 55 -2.49 -8.62 0.20
CA GLY A 55 -2.77 -7.19 0.13
C GLY A 55 -1.51 -6.41 0.48
N ILE A 56 -1.09 -5.54 -0.43
CA ILE A 56 0.17 -4.81 -0.33
C ILE A 56 -0.10 -3.32 -0.52
N ILE A 57 0.38 -2.50 0.42
CA ILE A 57 0.45 -1.05 0.24
C ILE A 57 1.81 -0.72 -0.37
N LEU A 58 1.81 -0.41 -1.67
CA LEU A 58 3.04 -0.26 -2.45
C LEU A 58 3.86 1.00 -2.11
N ASP A 59 3.18 2.03 -1.61
CA ASP A 59 3.77 3.32 -1.31
C ASP A 59 4.76 3.26 -0.13
N GLY A 60 4.41 2.44 0.87
CA GLY A 60 5.25 2.19 2.05
C GLY A 60 5.59 3.46 2.83
N ILE A 61 6.80 3.51 3.38
CA ILE A 61 7.28 4.63 4.21
C ILE A 61 7.33 5.95 3.41
N ALA A 62 7.70 5.90 2.14
CA ALA A 62 7.88 7.09 1.30
C ALA A 62 6.56 7.87 1.09
N GLY A 63 5.45 7.15 0.93
CA GLY A 63 4.12 7.75 0.84
C GLY A 63 3.69 8.50 2.09
N MET A 64 4.14 8.05 3.26
CA MET A 64 3.67 8.60 4.54
C MET A 64 4.13 10.05 4.79
N PHE A 65 5.22 10.50 4.16
CA PHE A 65 5.78 11.84 4.37
C PHE A 65 5.28 12.88 3.36
N GLN A 66 4.43 12.50 2.40
CA GLN A 66 4.03 13.37 1.30
C GLN A 66 2.53 13.69 1.36
N GLN A 67 2.20 14.74 2.09
CA GLN A 67 0.87 15.34 2.05
C GLN A 67 0.93 16.59 1.17
N SER A 68 0.12 16.64 0.11
CA SER A 68 -0.02 17.82 -0.74
C SER A 68 -1.50 18.06 -1.01
N SER A 69 -1.92 19.33 -0.89
CA SER A 69 -3.30 19.72 -1.19
C SER A 69 -3.60 19.73 -2.69
N LYS A 70 -2.57 19.73 -3.55
CA LYS A 70 -2.70 19.86 -5.02
C LYS A 70 -2.49 18.57 -5.78
N GLU A 71 -1.66 17.66 -5.26
CA GLU A 71 -1.23 16.45 -5.98
C GLU A 71 -1.22 15.27 -5.01
N GLU A 72 -1.70 14.11 -5.46
CA GLU A 72 -1.49 12.84 -4.79
C GLU A 72 -0.21 12.22 -5.34
N LYS A 73 0.77 11.94 -4.48
CA LYS A 73 2.03 11.31 -4.88
C LYS A 73 2.00 9.84 -4.50
N ALA A 74 2.25 8.95 -5.45
CA ALA A 74 2.30 7.51 -5.21
C ALA A 74 3.67 6.95 -5.63
N TYR A 75 4.44 6.40 -4.69
CA TYR A 75 5.80 5.88 -4.91
C TYR A 75 5.80 4.48 -5.53
N LEU A 76 5.28 4.38 -6.75
CA LEU A 76 5.10 3.14 -7.48
C LEU A 76 6.17 2.91 -8.55
N LYS A 77 6.88 3.95 -9.02
CA LYS A 77 7.76 3.84 -10.21
C LYS A 77 8.89 2.83 -10.02
N LYS A 78 9.44 2.75 -8.81
CA LYS A 78 10.57 1.86 -8.49
C LYS A 78 10.13 0.49 -7.98
N ARG A 79 8.82 0.21 -7.88
CA ARG A 79 8.26 -0.99 -7.23
C ARG A 79 8.06 -2.18 -8.18
N LEU A 80 9.10 -2.53 -8.94
CA LEU A 80 9.07 -3.63 -9.92
C LEU A 80 9.01 -5.03 -9.28
N GLY A 81 9.44 -5.16 -8.01
CA GLY A 81 9.52 -6.44 -7.32
C GLY A 81 8.17 -7.16 -7.18
N ILE A 82 7.08 -6.41 -7.03
CA ILE A 82 5.73 -6.99 -6.92
C ILE A 82 5.28 -7.60 -8.25
N ILE A 83 5.56 -6.92 -9.38
CA ILE A 83 5.27 -7.47 -10.71
C ILE A 83 6.04 -8.77 -10.94
N LYS A 84 7.32 -8.80 -10.56
CA LYS A 84 8.12 -10.03 -10.62
C LYS A 84 7.52 -11.18 -9.81
N ILE A 85 6.99 -10.89 -8.61
CA ILE A 85 6.33 -11.90 -7.76
C ILE A 85 5.03 -12.39 -8.41
N ALA A 86 4.21 -11.48 -8.93
CA ALA A 86 2.95 -11.81 -9.58
C ALA A 86 3.15 -12.70 -10.81
N LEU A 87 4.08 -12.34 -11.71
CA LEU A 87 4.46 -13.14 -12.88
C LEU A 87 5.00 -14.51 -12.48
N ARG A 88 5.87 -14.60 -11.47
CA ARG A 88 6.37 -15.90 -10.99
C ARG A 88 5.30 -16.80 -10.39
N SER A 89 4.32 -16.19 -9.72
CA SER A 89 3.26 -16.92 -9.05
C SER A 89 2.07 -17.21 -9.97
N GLY A 90 1.96 -16.51 -11.11
CA GLY A 90 0.76 -16.50 -11.96
C GLY A 90 -0.43 -15.81 -11.29
N ALA A 91 -0.18 -14.95 -10.30
CA ALA A 91 -1.23 -14.30 -9.53
C ALA A 91 -1.70 -13.02 -10.22
N PRO A 92 -3.01 -12.81 -10.45
CA PRO A 92 -3.51 -11.57 -11.02
C PRO A 92 -3.31 -10.39 -10.06
N ILE A 93 -3.01 -9.22 -10.61
CA ILE A 93 -2.84 -7.99 -9.83
C ILE A 93 -4.13 -7.19 -9.92
N VAL A 94 -4.75 -6.88 -8.78
CA VAL A 94 -5.92 -5.99 -8.72
C VAL A 94 -5.47 -4.63 -8.18
N PRO A 95 -5.49 -3.56 -9.00
CA PRO A 95 -5.17 -2.22 -8.51
C PRO A 95 -6.31 -1.70 -7.64
N VAL A 96 -5.97 -1.20 -6.45
CA VAL A 96 -6.92 -0.68 -5.48
C VAL A 96 -6.46 0.70 -5.01
N TYR A 97 -7.30 1.71 -5.18
CA TYR A 97 -7.00 3.09 -4.80
C TYR A 97 -7.97 3.59 -3.73
N GLY A 98 -7.45 4.29 -2.72
CA GLY A 98 -8.24 4.86 -1.63
C GLY A 98 -8.24 6.39 -1.68
N PHE A 99 -9.38 7.01 -1.96
CA PHE A 99 -9.55 8.46 -1.88
C PHE A 99 -9.74 8.92 -0.44
N GLY A 100 -9.21 10.12 -0.12
CA GLY A 100 -9.35 10.76 1.20
C GLY A 100 -8.42 10.27 2.30
N HIS A 101 -7.69 9.18 2.07
CA HIS A 101 -6.79 8.59 3.08
C HIS A 101 -5.70 9.56 3.55
N THR A 102 -5.20 10.43 2.66
CA THR A 102 -4.21 11.48 2.94
C THR A 102 -4.77 12.61 3.80
N ASP A 103 -6.08 12.81 3.88
CA ASP A 103 -6.71 13.89 4.64
C ASP A 103 -7.07 13.47 6.09
N MET A 104 -6.95 12.17 6.41
CA MET A 104 -7.34 11.61 7.72
C MET A 104 -6.48 12.14 8.87
N TYR A 105 -5.21 12.43 8.60
CA TYR A 105 -4.23 12.91 9.57
C TYR A 105 -3.42 14.07 8.98
N THR A 106 -2.91 14.93 9.84
CA THR A 106 -1.82 15.84 9.46
C THR A 106 -0.51 15.16 9.77
N VAL A 107 0.31 14.98 8.74
CA VAL A 107 1.68 14.52 8.88
C VAL A 107 2.59 15.72 9.08
N VAL A 108 3.53 15.62 10.02
CA VAL A 108 4.57 16.65 10.18
C VAL A 108 5.48 16.61 8.98
N VAL A 109 5.63 17.76 8.31
CA VAL A 109 6.58 17.94 7.21
C VAL A 109 7.99 17.72 7.76
N ASP A 110 8.77 16.87 7.09
CA ASP A 110 10.18 16.62 7.39
C ASP A 110 11.06 17.33 6.34
N PRO A 111 11.28 18.66 6.46
CA PRO A 111 11.96 19.44 5.43
C PRO A 111 13.42 19.01 5.21
N LEU A 112 14.04 18.38 6.22
CA LEU A 112 15.43 17.92 6.16
C LEU A 112 15.55 16.42 5.81
N GLY A 113 14.43 15.71 5.68
CA GLY A 113 14.39 14.27 5.41
C GLY A 113 15.04 13.41 6.50
N ILE A 114 15.15 13.94 7.73
CA ILE A 114 15.84 13.25 8.85
C ILE A 114 14.98 12.09 9.35
N LEU A 115 13.67 12.32 9.53
CA LEU A 115 12.73 11.30 9.97
C LEU A 115 12.51 10.25 8.88
N GLU A 116 12.50 10.66 7.61
CA GLU A 116 12.44 9.71 6.49
C GLU A 116 13.68 8.79 6.48
N LYS A 117 14.89 9.36 6.59
CA LYS A 117 16.15 8.59 6.66
C LYS A 117 16.17 7.64 7.86
N LEU A 118 15.78 8.13 9.04
CA LEU A 118 15.73 7.31 10.25
C LEU A 118 14.68 6.19 10.13
N SER A 119 13.53 6.48 9.52
CA SER A 119 12.48 5.48 9.26
C SER A 119 12.96 4.37 8.32
N HIS A 120 13.72 4.74 7.28
CA HIS A 120 14.33 3.77 6.39
C HIS A 120 15.39 2.92 7.10
N MET A 121 16.22 3.53 7.96
CA MET A 121 17.24 2.83 8.74
C MET A 121 16.63 1.81 9.71
N LEU A 122 15.54 2.19 10.39
CA LEU A 122 14.85 1.33 11.36
C LEU A 122 13.87 0.34 10.72
N GLY A 123 13.57 0.50 9.44
CA GLY A 123 12.62 -0.34 8.71
C GLY A 123 11.16 -0.16 9.16
N ALA A 124 10.85 0.90 9.89
CA ALA A 124 9.51 1.29 10.33
C ALA A 124 9.35 2.80 10.21
N SER A 125 8.17 3.27 9.81
CA SER A 125 7.87 4.70 9.79
C SER A 125 7.82 5.26 11.22
N LEU A 126 8.59 6.31 11.45
CA LEU A 126 8.55 7.16 12.64
C LEU A 126 7.83 8.48 12.40
N THR A 127 6.90 8.52 11.43
CA THR A 127 6.21 9.73 11.03
C THR A 127 5.26 10.22 12.15
N PRO A 128 5.48 11.41 12.73
CA PRO A 128 4.53 11.99 13.67
C PRO A 128 3.27 12.40 12.91
N PHE A 129 2.11 11.89 13.34
CA PHE A 129 0.82 12.25 12.78
C PHE A 129 -0.14 12.76 13.85
N PHE A 130 -0.96 13.74 13.45
CA PHE A 130 -1.90 14.45 14.29
C PHE A 130 -3.32 14.28 13.77
N GLY A 131 -4.22 13.88 14.65
CA GLY A 131 -5.62 13.62 14.34
C GLY A 131 -6.52 14.83 14.54
N ARG A 132 -7.72 14.58 15.08
CA ARG A 132 -8.68 15.62 15.48
C ARG A 132 -8.05 16.53 16.54
N TRP A 133 -8.38 17.83 16.47
CA TRP A 133 -7.93 18.86 17.42
C TRP A 133 -6.41 18.99 17.56
N MET A 134 -5.64 18.59 16.55
CA MET A 134 -4.18 18.54 16.61
C MET A 134 -3.65 17.68 17.77
N TRP A 135 -4.39 16.63 18.15
CA TRP A 135 -3.93 15.66 19.13
C TRP A 135 -2.91 14.71 18.49
N PHE A 136 -1.70 14.70 19.03
CA PHE A 136 -0.66 13.72 18.70
C PHE A 136 -1.15 12.28 18.86
N LEU A 137 -1.09 11.49 17.78
CA LEU A 137 -1.65 10.13 17.72
C LEU A 137 -3.15 10.05 18.08
N GLY A 138 -3.86 11.17 18.01
CA GLY A 138 -5.30 11.25 18.27
C GLY A 138 -6.14 10.58 17.17
N PRO A 139 -7.47 10.52 17.35
CA PRO A 139 -8.37 9.87 16.39
C PRO A 139 -8.35 10.56 15.01
N PRO A 140 -8.63 9.83 13.91
CA PRO A 140 -8.62 10.40 12.56
C PRO A 140 -9.70 11.47 12.37
N ARG A 141 -9.45 12.39 11.44
CA ARG A 141 -10.45 13.38 11.00
C ARG A 141 -11.62 12.69 10.30
N ARG A 142 -12.79 13.33 10.35
CA ARG A 142 -13.97 12.89 9.61
C ARG A 142 -13.86 13.34 8.17
N THR A 143 -13.18 12.52 7.38
CA THR A 143 -13.06 12.68 5.93
C THR A 143 -13.82 11.53 5.27
N PRO A 144 -14.64 11.77 4.24
CA PRO A 144 -15.17 10.69 3.40
C PRO A 144 -14.02 9.81 2.89
N ILE A 145 -14.14 8.49 2.96
CA ILE A 145 -13.14 7.58 2.38
C ILE A 145 -13.85 6.73 1.33
N SER A 146 -13.32 6.73 0.11
CA SER A 146 -13.82 5.89 -0.97
C SER A 146 -12.70 4.97 -1.46
N VAL A 147 -12.96 3.65 -1.46
CA VAL A 147 -12.00 2.66 -1.97
C VAL A 147 -12.55 2.11 -3.27
N VAL A 148 -11.78 2.26 -4.34
CA VAL A 148 -12.13 1.79 -5.68
C VAL A 148 -11.22 0.64 -6.09
N PHE A 149 -11.82 -0.36 -6.74
CA PHE A 149 -11.13 -1.56 -7.22
C PHE A 149 -11.15 -1.51 -8.75
N GLY A 150 -10.00 -1.71 -9.37
CA GLY A 150 -9.88 -1.81 -10.82
C GLY A 150 -9.99 -3.24 -11.32
N GLU A 151 -9.90 -3.37 -12.63
CA GLU A 151 -9.91 -4.66 -13.29
C GLU A 151 -8.64 -5.46 -12.98
N PRO A 152 -8.76 -6.79 -12.81
CA PRO A 152 -7.59 -7.65 -12.59
C PRO A 152 -6.66 -7.67 -13.82
N ILE A 153 -5.38 -7.38 -13.59
CA ILE A 153 -4.31 -7.56 -14.56
C ILE A 153 -3.85 -9.02 -14.47
N VAL A 154 -4.30 -9.84 -15.42
CA VAL A 154 -3.97 -11.27 -15.49
C VAL A 154 -2.49 -11.44 -15.81
N CYS A 155 -1.74 -12.05 -14.89
CA CYS A 155 -0.31 -12.29 -15.05
C CYS A 155 -0.05 -13.76 -15.45
N PRO A 156 0.60 -14.04 -16.58
CA PRO A 156 1.01 -15.40 -16.93
C PRO A 156 2.06 -15.90 -15.94
N LYS A 157 2.01 -17.20 -15.63
CA LYS A 157 3.01 -17.83 -14.76
C LYS A 157 4.31 -18.06 -15.51
N VAL A 158 5.35 -17.31 -15.17
CA VAL A 158 6.69 -17.38 -15.78
C VAL A 158 7.75 -17.46 -14.68
N GLU A 159 8.55 -18.54 -14.64
CA GLU A 159 9.54 -18.78 -13.59
C GLU A 159 10.66 -17.73 -13.58
N GLU A 160 11.13 -17.35 -14.76
CA GLU A 160 12.13 -16.29 -14.96
C GLU A 160 11.59 -15.20 -15.90
N PRO A 161 10.77 -14.26 -15.38
CA PRO A 161 10.24 -13.18 -16.21
C PRO A 161 11.36 -12.26 -16.65
N THR A 162 11.37 -11.91 -17.95
CA THR A 162 12.34 -10.98 -18.53
C THR A 162 12.13 -9.57 -17.99
N LYS A 163 13.16 -8.72 -18.10
CA LYS A 163 13.07 -7.33 -17.62
C LYS A 163 12.01 -6.56 -18.39
N GLU A 164 11.92 -6.82 -19.69
CA GLU A 164 10.97 -6.20 -20.61
C GLU A 164 9.54 -6.54 -20.20
N MET A 165 9.27 -7.82 -19.88
CA MET A 165 7.96 -8.26 -19.38
C MET A 165 7.61 -7.62 -18.04
N ILE A 166 8.58 -7.50 -17.13
CA ILE A 166 8.36 -6.83 -15.83
C ILE A 166 7.99 -5.36 -16.05
N VAL A 167 8.68 -4.66 -16.95
CA VAL A 167 8.40 -3.25 -17.26
C VAL A 167 7.03 -3.10 -17.94
N GLU A 168 6.68 -3.98 -18.88
CA GLU A 168 5.38 -3.97 -19.54
C GLU A 168 4.23 -4.12 -18.54
N TYR A 169 4.28 -5.12 -17.66
CA TYR A 169 3.23 -5.34 -16.66
C TYR A 169 3.22 -4.27 -15.56
N HIS A 170 4.39 -3.69 -15.25
CA HIS A 170 4.46 -2.54 -14.36
C HIS A 170 3.76 -1.32 -14.97
N GLN A 171 3.94 -1.07 -16.27
CA GLN A 171 3.26 0.01 -16.96
C GLN A 171 1.74 -0.22 -16.97
N LYS A 172 1.27 -1.44 -17.26
CA LYS A 172 -0.16 -1.80 -17.15
C LYS A 172 -0.74 -1.51 -15.77
N MET A 173 0.03 -1.78 -14.71
CA MET A 173 -0.38 -1.47 -13.34
C MET A 173 -0.48 0.04 -13.10
N LEU A 174 0.50 0.83 -13.56
CA LEU A 174 0.47 2.29 -13.45
C LEU A 174 -0.71 2.90 -14.21
N ASP A 175 -0.93 2.47 -15.45
CA ASP A 175 -2.03 2.93 -16.29
C ASP A 175 -3.39 2.62 -15.64
N ALA A 176 -3.53 1.44 -15.03
CA ALA A 176 -4.75 1.07 -14.33
C ALA A 176 -4.99 1.93 -13.07
N TYR A 177 -3.94 2.28 -12.32
CA TYR A 177 -4.04 3.23 -11.21
C TYR A 177 -4.43 4.64 -11.67
N GLU A 178 -3.83 5.12 -12.75
CA GLU A 178 -4.15 6.43 -13.33
C GLU A 178 -5.60 6.46 -13.82
N ASN A 179 -6.04 5.43 -14.54
CA ASN A 179 -7.42 5.31 -15.00
C ASN A 179 -8.43 5.28 -13.83
N LEU A 180 -8.15 4.50 -12.78
CA LEU A 180 -9.00 4.49 -11.58
C LEU A 180 -9.09 5.86 -10.91
N PHE A 181 -7.95 6.55 -10.81
CA PHE A 181 -7.92 7.88 -10.23
C PHE A 181 -8.73 8.87 -11.05
N GLU A 182 -8.46 8.97 -12.35
CA GLU A 182 -9.12 9.91 -13.25
C GLU A 182 -10.63 9.66 -13.36
N THR A 183 -11.05 8.38 -13.41
CA THR A 183 -12.46 8.00 -13.49
C THR A 183 -13.25 8.42 -12.24
N HIS A 184 -12.65 8.34 -11.05
CA HIS A 184 -13.37 8.51 -9.79
C HIS A 184 -13.05 9.80 -9.03
N LYS A 185 -12.01 10.57 -9.43
CA LYS A 185 -11.60 11.78 -8.70
C LYS A 185 -12.68 12.86 -8.66
N GLU A 186 -13.43 13.06 -9.74
CA GLU A 186 -14.48 14.09 -9.76
C GLU A 186 -15.63 13.72 -8.82
N ALA A 187 -16.04 12.45 -8.83
CA ALA A 187 -17.08 11.94 -7.93
C ALA A 187 -16.71 12.08 -6.44
N TYR A 188 -15.41 11.97 -6.12
CA TYR A 188 -14.91 12.21 -4.76
C TYR A 188 -14.77 13.71 -4.41
N GLY A 189 -14.78 14.61 -5.39
CA GLY A 189 -14.57 16.06 -5.20
C GLY A 189 -13.13 16.54 -5.42
N TRP A 190 -12.32 15.75 -6.13
CA TRP A 190 -10.91 15.98 -6.45
C TRP A 190 -10.68 16.35 -7.93
N LYS A 191 -11.59 17.14 -8.50
CA LYS A 191 -11.59 17.51 -9.93
C LYS A 191 -10.22 18.01 -10.42
N ASP A 192 -9.59 18.91 -9.66
CA ASP A 192 -8.32 19.55 -10.05
C ASP A 192 -7.08 18.84 -9.52
N LYS A 193 -7.24 17.83 -8.65
CA LYS A 193 -6.09 17.05 -8.16
C LYS A 193 -5.59 16.12 -9.26
N LYS A 194 -4.28 15.87 -9.22
CA LYS A 194 -3.59 14.95 -10.12
C LYS A 194 -2.88 13.87 -9.33
N LEU A 195 -2.87 12.65 -9.87
CA LEU A 195 -2.05 11.56 -9.38
C LEU A 195 -0.68 11.61 -10.05
N ARG A 196 0.38 11.58 -9.26
CA ARG A 196 1.75 11.59 -9.75
C ARG A 196 2.49 10.37 -9.22
N PHE A 197 2.95 9.52 -10.15
CA PHE A 197 3.83 8.42 -9.79
C PHE A 197 5.26 8.92 -9.55
N VAL A 198 5.83 8.55 -8.40
CA VAL A 198 7.19 8.90 -7.94
C VAL A 198 8.05 7.64 -7.79
#